data_AF-A0A426TYB7-F1
#
_entry.id   AF-A0A426TYB7-F1
#
_cell.length_a   1.000
_cell.length_b   1.000
_cell.length_c   1.000
_cell.angle_alpha   90.00
_cell.angle_beta   90.00
_cell.angle_gamma   90.00
#
_symmetry.space_group_name_H-M   'P 1'
#
loop_
_entity.id
_entity.type
_entity.pdbx_description
1 polymer ?
#
loop_
_entity_poly.entity_id
_entity_poly.type
_entity_poly.pdbx_seq_one_letter_code
_entity_poly.pdbx_strand_id
1 'polypeptide(L)'
;MNSISTRRRTGGAILGASALALTAFFSAPAHAAPQAADATCGVLAPGASATAQAAVDAACSQIGVWYSWGGGHAATPGASYGYYDGSDPDSLHDGERKGFDCSGLMRYAYYRATGKDLLNGTADDQFHTSQAAARFSAGQGTAPLLPGDLMFWGSGHIHHVAMYLGNGQMVEAYESGTHIRVTSVRTGGDYAGAVRINGSGTPVPPPANGGTVFETWGTGVRTHRSPSVGSATVDTFPGPTQVSVQCQQHAETVTAEGYTNDAWAKLADGSWMTVIYIKGPAWLPGIPDCGGSSTPPPSGGSKAFQTWGTGVRTHSEPNVNAAVVDYFAQPTTVNVVCQKHAQEVTAEGYTNDAWSKLTDGSWMTNIYIKGPAWLDGVATC
;
A
#
# COMPACT_ATOMS: atom_id res chain seq x y z
N MET A 1 81.47 -50.32 -16.81
CA MET A 1 81.54 -50.74 -15.40
C MET A 1 80.18 -51.32 -15.02
N ASN A 2 80.17 -52.63 -14.68
CA ASN A 2 79.25 -53.42 -13.83
C ASN A 2 77.73 -53.12 -13.86
N SER A 3 76.80 -54.07 -13.92
CA SER A 3 76.89 -55.51 -13.66
C SER A 3 75.69 -56.25 -14.28
N ILE A 4 75.97 -57.48 -14.68
CA ILE A 4 75.07 -58.59 -15.02
C ILE A 4 74.29 -59.03 -13.76
N SER A 5 73.02 -59.47 -13.90
CA SER A 5 72.59 -60.83 -13.50
C SER A 5 71.06 -61.03 -13.56
N THR A 6 70.66 -61.93 -14.45
CA THR A 6 69.40 -62.69 -14.48
C THR A 6 69.21 -63.60 -13.28
N ARG A 7 67.97 -63.70 -12.74
CA ARG A 7 67.44 -64.97 -12.19
C ARG A 7 65.95 -65.17 -12.48
N ARG A 8 65.65 -66.32 -13.09
CA ARG A 8 64.35 -67.01 -13.11
C ARG A 8 64.06 -67.59 -11.71
N ARG A 9 62.78 -67.71 -11.34
CA ARG A 9 62.05 -69.00 -11.16
C ARG A 9 60.74 -68.81 -10.37
N THR A 10 59.71 -69.53 -10.83
CA THR A 10 58.63 -70.22 -10.09
C THR A 10 57.79 -69.39 -9.12
N GLY A 11 56.47 -69.29 -9.26
CA GLY A 11 55.49 -70.38 -9.34
C GLY A 11 54.57 -70.24 -8.12
N GLY A 12 53.27 -70.06 -8.34
CA GLY A 12 52.30 -69.87 -7.27
C GLY A 12 50.90 -69.61 -7.82
N ALA A 13 50.19 -70.68 -8.11
CA ALA A 13 48.74 -70.64 -8.34
C ALA A 13 48.03 -70.43 -7.01
N ILE A 14 47.11 -69.47 -6.94
CA ILE A 14 46.05 -69.45 -5.92
C ILE A 14 44.73 -69.24 -6.66
N LEU A 15 43.90 -70.29 -6.58
CA LEU A 15 42.49 -70.32 -6.91
C LEU A 15 41.74 -69.35 -5.99
N GLY A 16 40.95 -68.44 -6.57
CA GLY A 16 40.01 -67.58 -5.84
C GLY A 16 38.74 -67.44 -6.66
N ALA A 17 37.64 -67.94 -6.12
CA ALA A 17 36.38 -68.19 -6.80
C ALA A 17 35.71 -66.94 -7.42
N SER A 18 35.25 -67.09 -8.65
CA SER A 18 34.31 -66.17 -9.30
C SER A 18 32.92 -66.31 -8.66
N ALA A 19 32.51 -65.33 -7.89
CA ALA A 19 31.11 -65.11 -7.55
C ALA A 19 30.55 -64.04 -8.50
N LEU A 20 29.72 -64.46 -9.46
CA LEU A 20 28.90 -63.54 -10.25
C LEU A 20 27.86 -62.90 -9.32
N ALA A 21 28.06 -61.64 -8.96
CA ALA A 21 26.98 -60.81 -8.42
C ALA A 21 26.15 -60.28 -9.61
N LEU A 22 24.96 -60.84 -9.81
CA LEU A 22 23.93 -60.21 -10.65
C LEU A 22 23.50 -58.90 -9.97
N THR A 23 23.94 -57.76 -10.50
CA THR A 23 23.34 -56.47 -10.19
C THR A 23 22.01 -56.35 -10.94
N ALA A 24 20.91 -56.49 -10.20
CA ALA A 24 19.59 -56.13 -10.70
C ALA A 24 19.55 -54.61 -10.92
N PHE A 25 19.49 -54.18 -12.18
CA PHE A 25 19.16 -52.80 -12.52
C PHE A 25 17.69 -52.57 -12.15
N PHE A 26 17.45 -51.94 -11.00
CA PHE A 26 16.16 -51.31 -10.73
C PHE A 26 16.07 -50.06 -11.63
N SER A 27 15.35 -50.19 -12.75
CA SER A 27 14.85 -49.03 -13.48
C SER A 27 13.87 -48.29 -12.58
N ALA A 28 14.34 -47.22 -11.93
CA ALA A 28 13.44 -46.27 -11.30
C ALA A 28 12.51 -45.70 -12.39
N PRO A 29 11.20 -45.57 -12.13
CA PRO A 29 10.34 -44.86 -13.07
C PRO A 29 10.86 -43.42 -13.11
N ALA A 30 11.30 -42.99 -14.30
CA ALA A 30 11.50 -41.59 -14.57
C ALA A 30 10.17 -40.90 -14.20
N HIS A 31 10.21 -40.09 -13.14
CA HIS A 31 9.11 -39.19 -12.85
C HIS A 31 9.05 -38.25 -14.04
N ALA A 32 8.12 -38.52 -14.94
CA ALA A 32 7.76 -37.59 -15.98
C ALA A 32 7.43 -36.28 -15.27
N ALA A 33 8.25 -35.25 -15.52
CA ALA A 33 7.86 -33.90 -15.19
C ALA A 33 6.45 -33.69 -15.78
N PRO A 34 5.50 -33.14 -15.02
CA PRO A 34 4.21 -32.83 -15.60
C PRO A 34 4.48 -31.87 -16.77
N GLN A 35 4.20 -32.32 -17.99
CA GLN A 35 4.05 -31.43 -19.12
C GLN A 35 3.09 -30.34 -18.67
N ALA A 36 3.54 -29.09 -18.69
CA ALA A 36 2.69 -27.94 -18.48
C ALA A 36 1.49 -28.11 -19.41
N ALA A 37 0.31 -28.33 -18.83
CA ALA A 37 -0.92 -28.23 -19.59
C ALA A 37 -0.88 -26.86 -20.28
N ASP A 38 -1.12 -26.83 -21.60
CA ASP A 38 -1.40 -25.60 -22.32
C ASP A 38 -2.50 -24.87 -21.55
N ALA A 39 -2.13 -23.95 -20.68
CA ALA A 39 -3.06 -23.18 -19.90
C ALA A 39 -3.71 -22.22 -20.89
N THR A 40 -4.89 -22.60 -21.37
CA THR A 40 -5.71 -21.76 -22.24
C THR A 40 -5.87 -20.41 -21.56
N CYS A 41 -5.42 -19.34 -22.21
CA CYS A 41 -5.54 -18.01 -21.64
C CYS A 41 -7.01 -17.63 -21.53
N GLY A 42 -7.45 -17.20 -20.34
CA GLY A 42 -8.81 -16.75 -20.10
C GLY A 42 -9.08 -16.58 -18.61
N VAL A 43 -10.35 -16.40 -18.25
CA VAL A 43 -10.79 -16.41 -16.84
C VAL A 43 -10.90 -17.85 -16.36
N LEU A 44 -10.00 -18.23 -15.46
CA LEU A 44 -9.79 -19.60 -14.97
C LEU A 44 -10.32 -19.84 -13.55
N ALA A 45 -11.01 -18.86 -12.96
CA ALA A 45 -11.70 -19.01 -11.68
C ALA A 45 -12.97 -18.13 -11.63
N PRO A 46 -13.96 -18.45 -10.80
CA PRO A 46 -15.11 -17.59 -10.57
C PRO A 46 -14.75 -16.24 -9.94
N GLY A 47 -15.66 -15.28 -10.02
CA GLY A 47 -15.57 -13.99 -9.30
C GLY A 47 -15.03 -12.81 -10.12
N ALA A 48 -14.62 -13.04 -11.38
CA ALA A 48 -14.29 -11.94 -12.28
C ALA A 48 -15.52 -11.02 -12.50
N SER A 49 -15.30 -9.71 -12.40
CA SER A 49 -16.31 -8.73 -12.85
C SER A 49 -16.42 -8.73 -14.37
N ALA A 50 -17.48 -8.14 -14.93
CA ALA A 50 -17.61 -8.02 -16.38
C ALA A 50 -16.44 -7.24 -17.01
N THR A 51 -15.94 -6.20 -16.35
CA THR A 51 -14.76 -5.47 -16.82
C THR A 51 -13.51 -6.32 -16.72
N ALA A 52 -13.31 -7.04 -15.61
CA ALA A 52 -12.14 -7.89 -15.42
C ALA A 52 -12.10 -9.03 -16.45
N GLN A 53 -13.26 -9.64 -16.76
CA GLN A 53 -13.40 -10.61 -17.84
C GLN A 53 -12.96 -10.00 -19.18
N ALA A 54 -13.49 -8.84 -19.56
CA ALA A 54 -13.13 -8.18 -20.81
C ALA A 54 -11.65 -7.79 -20.88
N ALA A 55 -11.04 -7.41 -19.75
CA ALA A 55 -9.61 -7.11 -19.67
C ALA A 55 -8.77 -8.38 -19.85
N VAL A 56 -9.16 -9.49 -19.20
CA VAL A 56 -8.52 -10.80 -19.39
C VAL A 56 -8.63 -11.25 -20.85
N ASP A 57 -9.81 -11.17 -21.45
CA ASP A 57 -10.01 -11.53 -22.86
C ASP A 57 -9.13 -10.68 -23.80
N ALA A 58 -9.02 -9.37 -23.51
CA ALA A 58 -8.15 -8.46 -24.26
C ALA A 58 -6.66 -8.84 -24.11
N ALA A 59 -6.17 -9.11 -22.90
CA ALA A 59 -4.79 -9.53 -22.68
C ALA A 59 -4.51 -10.88 -23.37
N CYS A 60 -5.43 -11.84 -23.24
CA CYS A 60 -5.32 -13.17 -23.83
C CYS A 60 -5.34 -13.15 -25.36
N SER A 61 -6.01 -12.18 -25.97
CA SER A 61 -5.97 -11.98 -27.43
C SER A 61 -4.57 -11.61 -27.95
N GLN A 62 -3.64 -11.25 -27.07
CA GLN A 62 -2.27 -10.86 -27.41
C GLN A 62 -1.25 -11.98 -27.18
N ILE A 63 -1.66 -13.19 -26.80
CA ILE A 63 -0.74 -14.33 -26.65
C ILE A 63 0.06 -14.54 -27.94
N GLY A 64 1.38 -14.68 -27.81
CA GLY A 64 2.29 -14.81 -28.95
C GLY A 64 2.66 -13.49 -29.63
N VAL A 65 2.17 -12.33 -29.19
CA VAL A 65 2.74 -11.03 -29.56
C VAL A 65 4.10 -10.85 -28.86
N TRP A 66 5.02 -10.14 -29.49
CA TRP A 66 6.34 -9.89 -28.91
C TRP A 66 6.27 -9.08 -27.63
N TYR A 67 7.17 -9.37 -26.70
CA TYR A 67 7.61 -8.37 -25.75
C TYR A 67 8.37 -7.26 -26.49
N SER A 68 8.19 -6.02 -26.05
CA SER A 68 8.99 -4.89 -26.53
C SER A 68 9.11 -3.86 -25.41
N TRP A 69 10.33 -3.56 -24.97
CA TRP A 69 10.61 -2.59 -23.90
C TRP A 69 10.07 -1.19 -24.25
N GLY A 70 9.17 -0.66 -23.41
CA GLY A 70 8.44 0.59 -23.68
C GLY A 70 7.26 0.44 -24.67
N GLY A 71 6.99 -0.77 -25.13
CA GLY A 71 5.87 -1.10 -26.01
C GLY A 71 4.52 -1.01 -25.29
N GLY A 72 3.49 -0.54 -25.99
CA GLY A 72 2.15 -0.35 -25.41
C GLY A 72 1.85 1.08 -24.98
N HIS A 73 2.84 1.98 -25.09
CA HIS A 73 2.78 3.33 -24.50
C HIS A 73 2.51 4.49 -25.48
N ALA A 74 2.12 4.17 -26.71
CA ALA A 74 1.70 5.20 -27.67
C ALA A 74 0.49 6.03 -27.16
N ALA A 75 0.18 7.12 -27.86
CA ALA A 75 -0.94 8.01 -27.52
C ALA A 75 -2.29 7.26 -27.44
N THR A 76 -2.45 6.18 -28.21
CA THR A 76 -3.58 5.25 -28.10
C THR A 76 -3.06 3.92 -27.54
N PRO A 77 -3.64 3.39 -26.44
CA PRO A 77 -3.21 2.12 -25.88
C PRO A 77 -3.30 0.96 -26.89
N GLY A 78 -2.20 0.23 -27.05
CA GLY A 78 -2.08 -0.86 -28.02
C GLY A 78 -0.64 -1.13 -28.41
N ALA A 79 -0.40 -2.25 -29.09
CA ALA A 79 0.96 -2.69 -29.42
C ALA A 79 1.72 -1.61 -30.19
N SER A 80 2.92 -1.27 -29.73
CA SER A 80 3.80 -0.27 -30.33
C SER A 80 5.22 -0.80 -30.42
N TYR A 81 6.07 -0.12 -31.18
CA TYR A 81 7.50 -0.37 -31.12
C TYR A 81 8.05 0.14 -29.80
N GLY A 82 9.02 -0.58 -29.27
CA GLY A 82 9.77 -0.22 -28.08
C GLY A 82 11.07 0.49 -28.44
N TYR A 83 12.04 0.41 -27.54
CA TYR A 83 13.38 0.96 -27.72
C TYR A 83 14.41 0.13 -26.97
N TYR A 84 15.68 0.27 -27.38
CA TYR A 84 16.80 -0.35 -26.69
C TYR A 84 16.99 0.27 -25.31
N ASP A 85 16.90 -0.54 -24.27
CA ASP A 85 17.35 -0.21 -22.94
C ASP A 85 18.86 -0.42 -22.83
N GLY A 86 19.62 0.65 -22.61
CA GLY A 86 21.08 0.61 -22.50
C GLY A 86 21.61 -0.25 -21.36
N SER A 87 20.76 -0.63 -20.40
CA SER A 87 21.08 -1.60 -19.34
C SER A 87 20.76 -3.05 -19.66
N ASP A 88 19.93 -3.33 -20.66
CA ASP A 88 19.49 -4.68 -21.03
C ASP A 88 19.87 -5.01 -22.49
N PRO A 89 20.95 -5.78 -22.72
CA PRO A 89 21.34 -6.24 -24.05
C PRO A 89 20.24 -7.01 -24.81
N ASP A 90 19.31 -7.68 -24.10
CA ASP A 90 18.26 -8.47 -24.75
C ASP A 90 17.21 -7.58 -25.43
N SER A 91 17.11 -6.31 -25.01
CA SER A 91 16.23 -5.28 -25.60
C SER A 91 16.74 -4.71 -26.93
N LEU A 92 17.91 -5.16 -27.44
CA LEU A 92 18.54 -4.63 -28.65
C LEU A 92 17.60 -4.56 -29.86
N HIS A 93 16.69 -5.53 -29.97
CA HIS A 93 15.75 -5.65 -31.10
C HIS A 93 14.34 -5.12 -30.78
N ASP A 94 14.12 -4.49 -29.64
CA ASP A 94 12.77 -4.06 -29.24
C ASP A 94 12.27 -2.87 -30.05
N GLY A 95 13.19 -2.05 -30.57
CA GLY A 95 12.88 -1.04 -31.59
C GLY A 95 12.38 -1.60 -32.93
N GLU A 96 12.59 -2.89 -33.18
CA GLU A 96 12.18 -3.60 -34.41
C GLU A 96 10.94 -4.48 -34.18
N ARG A 97 10.57 -4.71 -32.91
CA ARG A 97 9.46 -5.57 -32.50
C ARG A 97 8.27 -4.72 -32.07
N LYS A 98 7.15 -4.85 -32.77
CA LYS A 98 5.89 -4.25 -32.36
C LYS A 98 5.23 -5.16 -31.31
N GLY A 99 5.07 -4.65 -30.09
CA GLY A 99 4.66 -5.46 -28.95
C GLY A 99 4.24 -4.64 -27.73
N PHE A 100 4.36 -5.27 -26.57
CA PHE A 100 4.05 -4.67 -25.27
C PHE A 100 5.18 -4.90 -24.27
N ASP A 101 5.41 -3.96 -23.38
CA ASP A 101 6.02 -4.24 -22.07
C ASP A 101 4.94 -4.68 -21.05
N CYS A 102 5.38 -4.98 -19.83
CA CYS A 102 4.51 -5.48 -18.77
C CYS A 102 3.33 -4.55 -18.49
N SER A 103 3.60 -3.27 -18.23
CA SER A 103 2.62 -2.24 -17.94
C SER A 103 1.77 -1.84 -19.16
N GLY A 104 2.36 -1.83 -20.36
CA GLY A 104 1.70 -1.54 -21.62
C GLY A 104 0.64 -2.57 -21.97
N LEU A 105 0.89 -3.85 -21.68
CA LEU A 105 -0.12 -4.91 -21.83
C LEU A 105 -1.32 -4.67 -20.90
N MET A 106 -1.07 -4.34 -19.63
CA MET A 106 -2.14 -4.07 -18.65
C MET A 106 -2.95 -2.83 -19.03
N ARG A 107 -2.27 -1.76 -19.47
CA ARG A 107 -2.88 -0.52 -19.98
C ARG A 107 -3.82 -0.82 -21.14
N TYR A 108 -3.34 -1.57 -22.14
CA TYR A 108 -4.14 -1.99 -23.29
C TYR A 108 -5.35 -2.83 -22.86
N ALA A 109 -5.16 -3.83 -22.00
CA ALA A 109 -6.22 -4.74 -21.57
C ALA A 109 -7.38 -3.98 -20.93
N TYR A 110 -7.10 -3.11 -19.96
CA TYR A 110 -8.13 -2.31 -19.30
C TYR A 110 -8.68 -1.18 -20.18
N TYR A 111 -7.90 -0.63 -21.11
CA TYR A 111 -8.42 0.29 -22.12
C TYR A 111 -9.44 -0.39 -23.02
N ARG A 112 -9.18 -1.61 -23.50
CA ARG A 112 -10.12 -2.39 -24.30
C ARG A 112 -11.39 -2.75 -23.54
N ALA A 113 -11.26 -3.02 -22.24
CA ALA A 113 -12.39 -3.37 -21.38
C ALA A 113 -13.31 -2.18 -21.05
N THR A 114 -12.76 -0.96 -20.97
CA THR A 114 -13.47 0.21 -20.42
C THR A 114 -13.68 1.35 -21.42
N GLY A 115 -12.90 1.38 -22.51
CA GLY A 115 -12.79 2.53 -23.41
C GLY A 115 -12.03 3.73 -22.81
N LYS A 116 -11.45 3.60 -21.62
CA LYS A 116 -10.76 4.66 -20.88
C LYS A 116 -9.32 4.26 -20.58
N ASP A 117 -8.40 5.21 -20.67
CA ASP A 117 -6.98 4.99 -20.40
C ASP A 117 -6.68 5.12 -18.90
N LEU A 118 -7.07 4.10 -18.14
CA LEU A 118 -7.06 4.13 -16.66
C LEU A 118 -5.70 3.82 -16.04
N LEU A 119 -4.79 3.19 -16.79
CA LEU A 119 -3.54 2.61 -16.30
C LEU A 119 -2.33 3.13 -17.11
N ASN A 120 -2.39 4.39 -17.54
CA ASN A 120 -1.27 5.02 -18.22
C ASN A 120 -0.05 5.13 -17.27
N GLY A 121 1.14 4.83 -17.78
CA GLY A 121 2.39 4.85 -17.00
C GLY A 121 3.01 3.46 -16.81
N THR A 122 4.06 3.43 -16.00
CA THR A 122 4.89 2.27 -15.68
C THR A 122 4.18 1.28 -14.75
N ALA A 123 4.83 0.14 -14.46
CA ALA A 123 4.34 -0.80 -13.47
C ALA A 123 4.23 -0.17 -12.07
N ASP A 124 5.13 0.76 -11.73
CA ASP A 124 5.11 1.54 -10.48
C ASP A 124 3.91 2.49 -10.40
N ASP A 125 3.65 3.23 -11.48
CA ASP A 125 2.46 4.09 -11.57
C ASP A 125 1.16 3.27 -11.41
N GLN A 126 1.11 2.09 -12.03
CA GLN A 126 -0.04 1.20 -11.95
C GLN A 126 -0.23 0.58 -10.55
N PHE A 127 0.85 0.28 -9.84
CA PHE A 127 0.78 -0.20 -8.46
C PHE A 127 0.19 0.88 -7.53
N HIS A 128 0.57 2.13 -7.74
CA HIS A 128 0.10 3.28 -6.97
C HIS A 128 -1.16 3.94 -7.55
N THR A 129 -1.87 3.27 -8.45
CA THR A 129 -3.03 3.85 -9.15
C THR A 129 -4.17 4.25 -8.21
N SER A 130 -4.82 5.38 -8.51
CA SER A 130 -6.06 5.81 -7.86
C SER A 130 -7.28 4.99 -8.27
N GLN A 131 -7.12 4.11 -9.27
CA GLN A 131 -8.17 3.21 -9.77
C GLN A 131 -8.22 1.88 -9.00
N ALA A 132 -7.45 1.74 -7.92
CA ALA A 132 -7.45 0.55 -7.08
C ALA A 132 -8.76 0.44 -6.27
N ALA A 133 -9.60 -0.54 -6.61
CA ALA A 133 -10.77 -0.92 -5.81
C ALA A 133 -10.38 -1.69 -4.54
N ALA A 134 -9.27 -2.45 -4.60
CA ALA A 134 -8.70 -3.13 -3.45
C ALA A 134 -7.19 -3.32 -3.65
N ARG A 135 -6.46 -3.41 -2.54
CA ARG A 135 -5.02 -3.72 -2.50
C ARG A 135 -4.80 -4.95 -1.64
N PHE A 136 -3.88 -5.81 -2.05
CA PHE A 136 -3.55 -7.06 -1.37
C PHE A 136 -2.04 -7.10 -1.13
N SER A 137 -1.64 -7.27 0.13
CA SER A 137 -0.23 -7.40 0.50
C SER A 137 0.37 -8.71 0.00
N ALA A 138 1.69 -8.73 -0.18
CA ALA A 138 2.44 -9.94 -0.52
C ALA A 138 2.11 -11.14 0.39
N GLY A 139 1.95 -10.89 1.70
CA GLY A 139 1.66 -11.92 2.70
C GLY A 139 0.30 -12.61 2.54
N GLN A 140 -0.64 -12.00 1.81
CA GLN A 140 -1.94 -12.62 1.49
C GLN A 140 -1.84 -13.60 0.31
N GLY A 141 -0.74 -13.58 -0.46
CA GLY A 141 -0.53 -14.43 -1.62
C GLY A 141 -1.64 -14.28 -2.66
N THR A 142 -2.11 -15.40 -3.21
CA THR A 142 -3.17 -15.45 -4.24
C THR A 142 -4.57 -15.67 -3.66
N ALA A 143 -4.70 -15.94 -2.36
CA ALA A 143 -5.97 -16.31 -1.74
C ALA A 143 -7.11 -15.28 -1.94
N PRO A 144 -6.88 -13.95 -1.85
CA PRO A 144 -7.95 -12.98 -2.05
C PRO A 144 -8.14 -12.56 -3.53
N LEU A 145 -7.29 -13.06 -4.43
CA LEU A 145 -7.23 -12.58 -5.81
C LEU A 145 -8.33 -13.19 -6.66
N LEU A 146 -8.86 -12.37 -7.56
CA LEU A 146 -9.84 -12.75 -8.56
C LEU A 146 -9.24 -12.50 -9.95
N PRO A 147 -9.70 -13.22 -10.99
CA PRO A 147 -9.21 -12.99 -12.34
C PRO A 147 -9.39 -11.54 -12.76
N GLY A 148 -8.36 -10.97 -13.37
CA GLY A 148 -8.24 -9.56 -13.71
C GLY A 148 -7.48 -8.69 -12.69
N ASP A 149 -7.23 -9.18 -11.48
CA ASP A 149 -6.35 -8.48 -10.53
C ASP A 149 -4.93 -8.38 -11.09
N LEU A 150 -4.28 -7.24 -10.88
CA LEU A 150 -2.91 -7.00 -11.31
C LEU A 150 -1.94 -7.38 -10.19
N MET A 151 -0.93 -8.17 -10.49
CA MET A 151 0.11 -8.66 -9.58
C MET A 151 1.42 -7.92 -9.87
N PHE A 152 2.16 -7.53 -8.83
CA PHE A 152 3.31 -6.63 -8.97
C PHE A 152 4.57 -7.17 -8.27
N TRP A 153 5.74 -6.88 -8.83
CA TRP A 153 7.05 -7.24 -8.29
C TRP A 153 7.98 -6.03 -8.22
N GLY A 154 8.71 -5.94 -7.10
CA GLY A 154 9.69 -4.91 -6.83
C GLY A 154 9.83 -4.61 -5.34
N SER A 155 10.97 -4.05 -4.95
CA SER A 155 11.24 -3.60 -3.58
C SER A 155 11.57 -2.11 -3.58
N GLY A 156 10.63 -1.29 -3.09
CA GLY A 156 10.75 0.17 -3.10
C GLY A 156 10.40 0.82 -4.45
N HIS A 157 10.70 0.16 -5.57
CA HIS A 157 10.26 0.54 -6.91
C HIS A 157 9.76 -0.72 -7.64
N ILE A 158 8.57 -0.66 -8.22
CA ILE A 158 7.94 -1.77 -8.94
C ILE A 158 8.48 -1.83 -10.37
N HIS A 159 9.04 -2.98 -10.74
CA HIS A 159 9.64 -3.20 -12.06
C HIS A 159 8.81 -4.12 -12.96
N HIS A 160 7.87 -4.89 -12.41
CA HIS A 160 7.05 -5.81 -13.21
C HIS A 160 5.60 -5.87 -12.75
N VAL A 161 4.70 -6.10 -13.71
CA VAL A 161 3.27 -6.31 -13.50
C VAL A 161 2.72 -7.43 -14.42
N ALA A 162 1.79 -8.22 -13.91
CA ALA A 162 1.09 -9.27 -14.65
C ALA A 162 -0.38 -9.33 -14.23
N MET A 163 -1.24 -9.95 -15.04
CA MET A 163 -2.67 -10.09 -14.71
C MET A 163 -2.98 -11.51 -14.24
N TYR A 164 -3.56 -11.63 -13.05
CA TYR A 164 -4.02 -12.91 -12.52
C TYR A 164 -5.20 -13.45 -13.34
N LEU A 165 -5.14 -14.72 -13.72
CA LEU A 165 -6.18 -15.38 -14.51
C LEU A 165 -7.08 -16.26 -13.64
N GLY A 166 -6.73 -16.51 -12.38
CA GLY A 166 -7.34 -17.57 -11.57
C GLY A 166 -6.55 -18.87 -11.64
N ASN A 167 -6.88 -19.80 -10.73
CA ASN A 167 -6.26 -21.14 -10.67
C ASN A 167 -4.72 -21.14 -10.65
N GLY A 168 -4.11 -20.13 -10.01
CA GLY A 168 -2.65 -20.00 -9.93
C GLY A 168 -1.96 -19.68 -11.26
N GLN A 169 -2.69 -19.18 -12.27
CA GLN A 169 -2.14 -18.76 -13.56
C GLN A 169 -2.18 -17.24 -13.71
N MET A 170 -1.29 -16.69 -14.54
CA MET A 170 -1.24 -15.29 -14.90
C MET A 170 -0.83 -15.10 -16.36
N VAL A 171 -1.25 -14.00 -16.98
CA VAL A 171 -0.77 -13.54 -18.29
C VAL A 171 0.19 -12.38 -18.11
N GLU A 172 1.31 -12.41 -18.84
CA GLU A 172 2.36 -11.40 -18.73
C GLU A 172 3.08 -11.13 -20.06
N ALA A 173 3.61 -9.91 -20.18
CA ALA A 173 4.73 -9.58 -21.05
C ALA A 173 5.99 -9.59 -20.17
N TYR A 174 6.78 -10.66 -20.20
CA TYR A 174 7.80 -10.90 -19.16
C TYR A 174 9.09 -10.09 -19.35
N GLU A 175 9.78 -10.30 -20.46
CA GLU A 175 11.09 -9.69 -20.73
C GLU A 175 11.43 -9.69 -22.23
N SER A 176 12.44 -8.90 -22.60
CA SER A 176 12.99 -8.78 -23.94
C SER A 176 13.30 -10.16 -24.56
N GLY A 177 12.96 -10.35 -25.83
CA GLY A 177 13.16 -11.64 -26.52
C GLY A 177 12.09 -12.71 -26.26
N THR A 178 11.14 -12.45 -25.37
CA THR A 178 9.99 -13.34 -25.13
C THR A 178 8.72 -12.86 -25.84
N HIS A 179 7.65 -13.65 -25.73
CA HIS A 179 6.32 -13.29 -26.19
C HIS A 179 5.36 -13.23 -25.00
N ILE A 180 4.24 -12.53 -25.19
CA ILE A 180 3.11 -12.56 -24.25
C ILE A 180 2.70 -14.01 -24.02
N ARG A 181 2.65 -14.41 -22.75
CA ARG A 181 2.47 -15.82 -22.36
C ARG A 181 1.58 -15.97 -21.14
N VAL A 182 1.02 -17.16 -20.98
CA VAL A 182 0.46 -17.64 -19.71
C VAL A 182 1.54 -18.39 -18.95
N THR A 183 1.58 -18.20 -17.64
CA THR A 183 2.51 -18.90 -16.76
C THR A 183 1.90 -19.09 -15.37
N SER A 184 2.50 -19.99 -14.59
CA SER A 184 2.16 -20.13 -13.17
C SER A 184 2.55 -18.86 -12.40
N VAL A 185 1.69 -18.46 -11.48
CA VAL A 185 1.93 -17.32 -10.58
C VAL A 185 3.20 -17.52 -9.76
N ARG A 186 3.97 -16.43 -9.61
CA ARG A 186 5.19 -16.39 -8.81
C ARG A 186 5.04 -15.42 -7.63
N THR A 187 4.88 -15.94 -6.41
CA THR A 187 4.79 -15.11 -5.17
C THR A 187 6.06 -15.15 -4.31
N GLY A 188 7.14 -15.78 -4.79
CA GLY A 188 8.44 -15.74 -4.13
C GLY A 188 9.25 -14.50 -4.52
N GLY A 189 10.39 -14.29 -3.86
CA GLY A 189 11.29 -13.17 -4.17
C GLY A 189 10.72 -11.83 -3.70
N ASP A 190 10.64 -10.88 -4.63
CA ASP A 190 10.24 -9.49 -4.43
C ASP A 190 8.77 -9.21 -4.84
N TYR A 191 7.91 -10.23 -4.76
CA TYR A 191 6.47 -10.04 -4.93
C TYR A 191 5.96 -8.98 -3.94
N ALA A 192 5.43 -7.88 -4.48
CA ALA A 192 5.00 -6.72 -3.70
C ALA A 192 3.54 -6.81 -3.24
N GLY A 193 2.73 -7.55 -4.00
CA GLY A 193 1.29 -7.67 -3.78
C GLY A 193 0.49 -7.54 -5.06
N ALA A 194 -0.80 -7.24 -4.92
CA ALA A 194 -1.71 -7.11 -6.04
C ALA A 194 -2.73 -5.98 -5.85
N VAL A 195 -3.28 -5.50 -6.97
CA VAL A 195 -4.31 -4.46 -7.02
C VAL A 195 -5.50 -4.95 -7.84
N ARG A 196 -6.69 -4.79 -7.30
CA ARG A 196 -7.95 -4.95 -8.05
C ARG A 196 -8.34 -3.63 -8.68
N ILE A 197 -8.50 -3.60 -9.99
CA ILE A 197 -8.82 -2.36 -10.71
C ILE A 197 -10.33 -2.09 -10.73
N ASN A 198 -10.69 -0.83 -10.55
CA ASN A 198 -12.02 -0.33 -10.80
C ASN A 198 -12.22 0.05 -12.27
N GLY A 199 -13.08 -0.69 -12.95
CA GLY A 199 -13.43 -0.45 -14.33
C GLY A 199 -14.21 0.83 -14.64
N SER A 200 -14.84 1.48 -13.65
CA SER A 200 -15.68 2.66 -13.93
C SER A 200 -14.86 3.90 -14.27
N GLY A 201 -13.58 3.95 -13.89
CA GLY A 201 -12.69 5.10 -14.05
C GLY A 201 -12.94 6.24 -13.05
N THR A 202 -13.90 6.09 -12.15
CA THR A 202 -13.99 6.94 -10.96
C THR A 202 -13.03 6.38 -9.92
N PRO A 203 -12.14 7.18 -9.32
CA PRO A 203 -11.33 6.72 -8.19
C PRO A 203 -12.23 6.02 -7.17
N VAL A 204 -11.90 4.78 -6.80
CA VAL A 204 -12.67 4.07 -5.76
C VAL A 204 -12.14 4.56 -4.43
N PRO A 205 -13.00 5.12 -3.57
CA PRO A 205 -12.60 5.32 -2.19
C PRO A 205 -12.18 3.94 -1.63
N PRO A 206 -11.05 3.84 -0.91
CA PRO A 206 -10.66 2.59 -0.26
C PRO A 206 -11.86 2.02 0.50
N PRO A 207 -12.05 0.68 0.54
CA PRO A 207 -13.20 0.09 1.19
C PRO A 207 -13.42 0.73 2.56
N ALA A 208 -14.59 1.33 2.74
CA ALA A 208 -15.03 1.89 4.00
C ALA A 208 -15.30 0.72 4.96
N ASN A 209 -14.24 0.10 5.46
CA ASN A 209 -14.31 -0.83 6.59
C ASN A 209 -14.61 -0.03 7.86
N GLY A 210 -15.71 0.73 7.89
CA GLY A 210 -16.11 1.59 9.01
C GLY A 210 -15.45 2.98 9.10
N GLY A 211 -14.64 3.39 8.10
CA GLY A 211 -13.97 4.69 8.08
C GLY A 211 -14.74 5.77 7.31
N THR A 212 -14.38 7.03 7.53
CA THR A 212 -14.88 8.18 6.75
C THR A 212 -13.92 8.52 5.62
N VAL A 213 -14.48 8.80 4.44
CA VAL A 213 -13.69 9.08 3.23
C VAL A 213 -13.29 10.55 3.19
N PHE A 214 -12.01 10.79 2.93
CA PHE A 214 -11.43 12.11 2.66
C PHE A 214 -10.65 12.09 1.35
N GLU A 215 -10.41 13.28 0.80
CA GLU A 215 -9.53 13.45 -0.35
C GLU A 215 -8.19 13.99 0.14
N THR A 216 -7.08 13.44 -0.33
CA THR A 216 -5.75 13.98 -0.08
C THR A 216 -5.39 15.09 -1.05
N TRP A 217 -4.28 15.78 -0.79
CA TRP A 217 -3.67 16.71 -1.73
C TRP A 217 -2.14 16.51 -1.76
N GLY A 218 -1.50 17.09 -2.78
CA GLY A 218 -0.06 16.94 -3.01
C GLY A 218 0.29 15.73 -3.88
N THR A 219 1.59 15.51 -4.04
CA THR A 219 2.18 14.45 -4.86
C THR A 219 3.31 13.78 -4.08
N GLY A 220 3.48 12.47 -4.23
CA GLY A 220 4.49 11.72 -3.49
C GLY A 220 4.19 11.60 -1.99
N VAL A 221 2.91 11.65 -1.60
CA VAL A 221 2.49 11.59 -0.20
C VAL A 221 2.65 10.18 0.32
N ARG A 222 3.48 10.00 1.35
CA ARG A 222 3.76 8.68 1.93
C ARG A 222 2.80 8.33 3.06
N THR A 223 2.46 7.05 3.16
CA THR A 223 1.85 6.44 4.35
C THR A 223 2.88 5.59 5.08
N HIS A 224 2.69 5.37 6.37
CA HIS A 224 3.70 4.83 7.27
C HIS A 224 3.12 3.71 8.16
N ARG A 225 3.96 2.78 8.63
CA ARG A 225 3.52 1.69 9.53
C ARG A 225 3.13 2.19 10.92
N SER A 226 3.62 3.35 11.32
CA SER A 226 3.35 4.00 12.60
C SER A 226 3.19 5.50 12.35
N PRO A 227 2.55 6.26 13.26
CA PRO A 227 2.30 7.69 13.07
C PRO A 227 3.56 8.53 13.31
N SER A 228 4.55 8.31 12.44
CA SER A 228 5.84 8.96 12.42
C SER A 228 6.41 8.92 11.01
N VAL A 229 6.99 10.03 10.54
CA VAL A 229 7.60 10.11 9.20
C VAL A 229 8.87 9.28 9.09
N GLY A 230 9.50 8.96 10.22
CA GLY A 230 10.63 8.03 10.30
C GLY A 230 10.25 6.55 10.26
N SER A 231 8.95 6.23 10.34
CA SER A 231 8.47 4.84 10.26
C SER A 231 8.46 4.34 8.81
N ALA A 232 8.60 3.01 8.64
CA ALA A 232 8.65 2.37 7.33
C ALA A 232 7.44 2.76 6.48
N THR A 233 7.70 3.18 5.24
CA THR A 233 6.66 3.52 4.27
C THR A 233 5.85 2.28 3.92
N VAL A 234 4.52 2.43 3.92
CA VAL A 234 3.58 1.39 3.47
C VAL A 234 3.18 1.63 2.03
N ASP A 235 2.84 2.87 1.67
CA ASP A 235 2.45 3.26 0.32
C ASP A 235 2.91 4.70 0.01
N THR A 236 2.94 5.08 -1.26
CA THR A 236 3.20 6.44 -1.73
C THR A 236 2.15 6.83 -2.77
N PHE A 237 1.39 7.89 -2.49
CA PHE A 237 0.39 8.41 -3.41
C PHE A 237 1.05 9.35 -4.43
N PRO A 238 1.03 9.05 -5.75
CA PRO A 238 1.66 9.89 -6.76
C PRO A 238 0.91 11.22 -6.96
N GLY A 239 -0.35 11.29 -6.53
CA GLY A 239 -1.16 12.50 -6.56
C GLY A 239 -2.36 12.45 -5.60
N PRO A 240 -3.29 13.42 -5.71
CA PRO A 240 -4.52 13.44 -4.92
C PRO A 240 -5.26 12.11 -5.00
N THR A 241 -5.52 11.52 -3.84
CA THR A 241 -6.02 10.16 -3.67
C THR A 241 -7.14 10.19 -2.64
N GLN A 242 -8.22 9.44 -2.86
CA GLN A 242 -9.22 9.26 -1.81
C GLN A 242 -8.70 8.28 -0.77
N VAL A 243 -8.85 8.61 0.51
CA VAL A 243 -8.43 7.79 1.64
C VAL A 243 -9.61 7.56 2.58
N SER A 244 -9.71 6.37 3.16
CA SER A 244 -10.69 6.07 4.21
C SER A 244 -9.99 6.11 5.56
N VAL A 245 -10.31 7.12 6.37
CA VAL A 245 -9.76 7.31 7.72
C VAL A 245 -10.62 6.56 8.73
N GLN A 246 -9.98 5.66 9.48
CA GLN A 246 -10.61 4.79 10.48
C GLN A 246 -10.65 5.46 11.84
N CYS A 247 -9.55 6.09 12.22
CA CYS A 247 -9.40 6.82 13.46
C CYS A 247 -8.24 7.82 13.31
N GLN A 248 -8.10 8.74 14.26
CA GLN A 248 -6.96 9.67 14.32
C GLN A 248 -6.38 9.73 15.74
N GLN A 249 -5.16 10.26 15.88
CA GLN A 249 -4.54 10.55 17.17
C GLN A 249 -3.45 11.61 17.03
N HIS A 250 -3.05 12.22 18.15
CA HIS A 250 -1.83 13.02 18.20
C HIS A 250 -0.58 12.12 18.25
N ALA A 251 0.46 12.46 17.49
CA ALA A 251 1.74 11.77 17.49
C ALA A 251 2.89 12.73 17.10
N GLU A 252 3.82 12.31 16.24
CA GLU A 252 4.95 13.16 15.82
C GLU A 252 4.45 14.46 15.16
N THR A 253 4.92 15.61 15.63
CA THR A 253 4.66 16.88 14.95
C THR A 253 5.40 16.91 13.60
N VAL A 254 4.65 17.05 12.52
CA VAL A 254 5.18 17.17 11.16
C VAL A 254 5.12 18.62 10.73
N THR A 255 6.18 19.10 10.06
CA THR A 255 6.16 20.38 9.33
C THR A 255 6.47 20.10 7.86
N ALA A 256 5.52 20.39 6.97
CA ALA A 256 5.64 20.16 5.54
C ALA A 256 4.79 21.17 4.76
N GLU A 257 5.30 21.65 3.62
CA GLU A 257 4.58 22.55 2.71
C GLU A 257 3.99 23.81 3.38
N GLY A 258 4.69 24.34 4.39
CA GLY A 258 4.24 25.52 5.16
C GLY A 258 3.19 25.24 6.23
N TYR A 259 2.79 23.97 6.43
CA TYR A 259 1.87 23.54 7.47
C TYR A 259 2.63 22.82 8.59
N THR A 260 2.19 23.01 9.83
CA THR A 260 2.66 22.24 10.99
C THR A 260 1.45 21.62 11.68
N ASN A 261 1.47 20.31 11.89
CA ASN A 261 0.39 19.57 12.54
C ASN A 261 0.94 18.30 13.23
N ASP A 262 0.35 17.90 14.34
CA ASP A 262 0.68 16.68 15.09
C ASP A 262 -0.42 15.60 15.00
N ALA A 263 -1.49 15.86 14.24
CA ALA A 263 -2.54 14.89 13.98
C ALA A 263 -2.14 13.86 12.92
N TRP A 264 -2.39 12.60 13.24
CA TRP A 264 -2.15 11.45 12.36
C TRP A 264 -3.43 10.64 12.18
N ALA A 265 -3.74 10.32 10.93
CA ALA A 265 -4.88 9.53 10.53
C ALA A 265 -4.45 8.08 10.27
N LYS A 266 -5.16 7.12 10.85
CA LYS A 266 -5.04 5.69 10.51
C LYS A 266 -6.00 5.35 9.37
N LEU A 267 -5.48 4.81 8.29
CA LEU A 267 -6.24 4.47 7.10
C LEU A 267 -6.83 3.06 7.18
N ALA A 268 -7.76 2.74 6.29
CA ALA A 268 -8.44 1.45 6.21
C ALA A 268 -7.51 0.25 5.92
N ASP A 269 -6.35 0.50 5.31
CA ASP A 269 -5.28 -0.49 5.10
C ASP A 269 -4.38 -0.68 6.34
N GLY A 270 -4.64 0.07 7.41
CA GLY A 270 -3.88 0.05 8.66
C GLY A 270 -2.65 0.97 8.68
N SER A 271 -2.31 1.61 7.56
CA SER A 271 -1.22 2.59 7.48
C SER A 271 -1.60 3.91 8.14
N TRP A 272 -0.60 4.75 8.39
CA TRP A 272 -0.71 6.05 9.03
C TRP A 272 -0.25 7.15 8.10
N MET A 273 -0.96 8.27 8.07
CA MET A 273 -0.50 9.47 7.37
C MET A 273 -0.73 10.72 8.20
N THR A 274 0.12 11.73 8.03
CA THR A 274 -0.11 13.03 8.64
C THR A 274 -1.37 13.67 8.04
N VAL A 275 -2.18 14.30 8.90
CA VAL A 275 -3.40 15.00 8.46
C VAL A 275 -3.07 16.23 7.60
N ILE A 276 -1.82 16.71 7.58
CA ILE A 276 -1.37 17.79 6.68
C ILE A 276 -1.83 17.54 5.24
N TYR A 277 -1.70 16.30 4.74
CA TYR A 277 -2.03 15.96 3.36
C TYR A 277 -3.48 15.52 3.14
N ILE A 278 -4.36 15.65 4.14
CA ILE A 278 -5.79 15.35 4.03
C ILE A 278 -6.54 16.68 3.92
N LYS A 279 -7.38 16.84 2.89
CA LYS A 279 -8.21 18.04 2.74
C LYS A 279 -9.20 18.12 3.90
N GLY A 280 -9.06 19.16 4.71
CA GLY A 280 -9.91 19.37 5.89
C GLY A 280 -9.24 20.25 6.94
N PRO A 281 -9.88 20.38 8.12
CA PRO A 281 -9.26 20.99 9.29
C PRO A 281 -8.08 20.16 9.83
N ALA A 282 -7.25 20.78 10.68
CA ALA A 282 -6.06 20.15 11.27
C ALA A 282 -6.39 18.89 12.11
N TRP A 283 -7.60 18.81 12.64
CA TRP A 283 -8.17 17.62 13.29
C TRP A 283 -9.48 17.25 12.59
N LEU A 284 -9.60 16.02 12.11
CA LEU A 284 -10.69 15.64 11.21
C LEU A 284 -12.02 15.46 11.98
N PRO A 285 -13.11 16.14 11.59
CA PRO A 285 -14.36 16.08 12.33
C PRO A 285 -15.03 14.70 12.18
N GLY A 286 -15.58 14.19 13.28
CA GLY A 286 -16.33 12.93 13.28
C GLY A 286 -15.47 11.66 13.22
N ILE A 287 -14.14 11.78 13.24
CA ILE A 287 -13.22 10.65 13.24
C ILE A 287 -12.90 10.24 14.68
N PRO A 288 -13.11 8.96 15.05
CA PRO A 288 -12.86 8.49 16.40
C PRO A 288 -11.36 8.44 16.71
N ASP A 289 -11.02 8.43 18.00
CA ASP A 289 -9.64 8.30 18.45
C ASP A 289 -9.11 6.87 18.27
N CYS A 290 -7.84 6.72 17.88
CA CYS A 290 -7.19 5.41 17.70
C CYS A 290 -6.82 4.68 19.03
N GLY A 291 -7.28 5.18 20.18
CA GLY A 291 -6.84 4.72 21.50
C GLY A 291 -5.50 5.30 21.97
N GLY A 292 -4.91 6.23 21.21
CA GLY A 292 -3.87 7.15 21.68
C GLY A 292 -4.45 8.36 22.43
N SER A 293 -3.60 9.24 22.96
CA SER A 293 -4.05 10.50 23.56
C SER A 293 -4.74 11.37 22.48
N SER A 294 -6.00 11.74 22.71
CA SER A 294 -6.70 12.81 21.96
C SER A 294 -6.28 14.21 22.41
N THR A 295 -5.36 14.27 23.36
CA THR A 295 -4.76 15.51 23.83
C THR A 295 -3.43 15.71 23.11
N PRO A 296 -3.21 16.88 22.49
CA PRO A 296 -1.89 17.26 21.99
C PRO A 296 -0.84 17.10 23.11
N PRO A 297 0.45 16.89 22.81
CA PRO A 297 1.50 17.08 23.81
C PRO A 297 1.49 18.55 24.29
N PRO A 298 1.78 18.83 25.58
CA PRO A 298 1.94 20.20 26.05
C PRO A 298 3.03 20.91 25.23
N SER A 299 2.66 22.02 24.57
CA SER A 299 3.56 22.85 23.76
C SER A 299 3.39 24.33 24.11
N GLY A 300 4.42 25.15 23.87
CA GLY A 300 4.31 26.61 24.00
C GLY A 300 3.98 27.14 25.40
N GLY A 301 4.38 26.45 26.47
CA GLY A 301 4.08 26.85 27.86
C GLY A 301 2.68 26.46 28.37
N SER A 302 1.92 25.69 27.58
CA SER A 302 0.64 25.13 28.02
C SER A 302 0.80 24.04 29.09
N LYS A 303 -0.27 23.79 29.84
CA LYS A 303 -0.35 22.76 30.88
C LYS A 303 -1.52 21.83 30.66
N ALA A 304 -1.30 20.54 30.86
CA ALA A 304 -2.33 19.51 30.73
C ALA A 304 -3.24 19.47 31.96
N PHE A 305 -4.55 19.47 31.74
CA PHE A 305 -5.58 19.31 32.75
C PHE A 305 -6.60 18.26 32.32
N GLN A 306 -7.13 17.51 33.28
CA GLN A 306 -8.22 16.58 33.03
C GLN A 306 -9.55 17.31 33.07
N THR A 307 -10.45 17.03 32.13
CA THR A 307 -11.85 17.43 32.21
C THR A 307 -12.68 16.37 32.94
N TRP A 308 -13.92 16.70 33.31
CA TRP A 308 -14.82 15.74 33.98
C TRP A 308 -16.20 15.65 33.36
N GLY A 309 -16.63 16.66 32.58
CA GLY A 309 -17.93 16.66 31.92
C GLY A 309 -17.96 15.80 30.66
N THR A 310 -19.15 15.37 30.27
CA THR A 310 -19.45 14.81 28.94
C THR A 310 -20.11 15.88 28.07
N GLY A 311 -19.91 15.78 26.76
CA GLY A 311 -20.51 16.71 25.80
C GLY A 311 -20.11 18.17 25.96
N VAL A 312 -18.88 18.43 26.40
CA VAL A 312 -18.36 19.76 26.66
C VAL A 312 -18.01 20.44 25.35
N ARG A 313 -18.56 21.64 25.12
CA ARG A 313 -18.27 22.45 23.92
C ARG A 313 -17.16 23.44 24.20
N THR A 314 -16.33 23.68 23.20
CA THR A 314 -15.39 24.81 23.18
C THR A 314 -15.89 25.88 22.23
N HIS A 315 -15.49 27.12 22.48
CA HIS A 315 -16.02 28.31 21.83
C HIS A 315 -14.92 29.17 21.23
N SER A 316 -15.24 29.94 20.19
CA SER A 316 -14.28 30.85 19.54
C SER A 316 -13.88 32.03 20.44
N GLU A 317 -14.73 32.37 21.40
CA GLU A 317 -14.53 33.41 22.40
C GLU A 317 -15.00 32.87 23.78
N PRO A 318 -14.57 33.49 24.91
CA PRO A 318 -14.88 32.98 26.24
C PRO A 318 -16.27 33.42 26.72
N ASN A 319 -17.28 33.05 25.94
CA ASN A 319 -18.69 33.19 26.26
C ASN A 319 -19.47 32.08 25.54
N VAL A 320 -20.55 31.59 26.15
CA VAL A 320 -21.31 30.43 25.64
C VAL A 320 -22.12 30.73 24.37
N ASN A 321 -22.25 32.01 24.00
CA ASN A 321 -22.95 32.44 22.80
C ASN A 321 -22.03 32.48 21.57
N ALA A 322 -20.71 32.39 21.76
CA ALA A 322 -19.74 32.36 20.68
C ALA A 322 -19.81 31.03 19.92
N ALA A 323 -19.35 31.06 18.66
CA ALA A 323 -19.38 29.90 17.77
C ALA A 323 -18.68 28.72 18.43
N VAL A 324 -19.33 27.54 18.36
CA VAL A 324 -18.74 26.30 18.84
C VAL A 324 -17.61 25.91 17.88
N VAL A 325 -16.41 25.73 18.42
CA VAL A 325 -15.20 25.40 17.65
C VAL A 325 -14.93 23.89 17.73
N ASP A 326 -15.14 23.28 18.89
CA ASP A 326 -14.94 21.85 19.10
C ASP A 326 -15.90 21.27 20.16
N TYR A 327 -15.92 19.95 20.28
CA TYR A 327 -16.81 19.18 21.14
C TYR A 327 -16.13 17.93 21.73
N PHE A 328 -16.05 17.87 23.06
CA PHE A 328 -15.55 16.72 23.80
C PHE A 328 -16.72 15.83 24.25
N ALA A 329 -16.91 14.70 23.57
CA ALA A 329 -17.98 13.76 23.88
C ALA A 329 -17.85 13.08 25.25
N GLN A 330 -16.62 12.93 25.75
CA GLN A 330 -16.26 12.25 26.99
C GLN A 330 -15.20 13.06 27.76
N PRO A 331 -15.00 12.81 29.08
CA PRO A 331 -13.90 13.39 29.82
C PRO A 331 -12.56 13.07 29.16
N THR A 332 -11.80 14.10 28.86
CA THR A 332 -10.51 14.05 28.17
C THR A 332 -9.47 14.94 28.85
N THR A 333 -8.20 14.83 28.45
CA THR A 333 -7.17 15.81 28.83
C THR A 333 -7.20 16.98 27.85
N VAL A 334 -6.99 18.19 28.35
CA VAL A 334 -6.89 19.42 27.55
C VAL A 334 -5.60 20.15 27.93
N ASN A 335 -4.96 20.80 26.97
CA ASN A 335 -3.82 21.67 27.24
C ASN A 335 -4.25 23.12 27.30
N VAL A 336 -4.15 23.71 28.49
CA VAL A 336 -4.51 25.11 28.73
C VAL A 336 -3.27 25.98 28.55
N VAL A 337 -3.36 26.96 27.67
CA VAL A 337 -2.32 27.95 27.36
C VAL A 337 -2.34 29.09 28.37
N CYS A 338 -3.53 29.68 28.57
CA CYS A 338 -3.76 30.75 29.53
C CYS A 338 -5.24 30.75 29.94
N GLN A 339 -5.59 31.49 31.00
CA GLN A 339 -6.96 31.62 31.49
C GLN A 339 -7.31 33.09 31.78
N LYS A 340 -8.59 33.46 31.75
CA LYS A 340 -9.06 34.80 32.14
C LYS A 340 -10.47 34.77 32.71
N HIS A 341 -10.86 35.87 33.35
CA HIS A 341 -12.26 36.12 33.72
C HIS A 341 -13.06 36.59 32.49
N ALA A 342 -14.26 36.03 32.30
CA ALA A 342 -15.17 36.39 31.22
C ALA A 342 -16.64 36.16 31.64
N GLN A 343 -17.48 35.59 30.77
CA GLN A 343 -18.89 35.36 31.11
C GLN A 343 -19.01 34.38 32.29
N GLU A 344 -19.80 34.73 33.31
CA GLU A 344 -20.15 33.79 34.37
C GLU A 344 -21.07 32.68 33.82
N VAL A 345 -20.69 31.43 34.05
CA VAL A 345 -21.43 30.24 33.61
C VAL A 345 -21.88 29.46 34.83
N THR A 346 -23.17 29.09 34.85
CA THR A 346 -23.73 28.14 35.80
C THR A 346 -24.17 26.89 35.06
N ALA A 347 -23.54 25.75 35.35
CA ALA A 347 -23.95 24.45 34.82
C ALA A 347 -23.57 23.32 35.79
N GLU A 348 -24.37 22.25 35.81
CA GLU A 348 -24.11 21.04 36.62
C GLU A 348 -23.86 21.32 38.12
N GLY A 349 -24.50 22.35 38.67
CA GLY A 349 -24.34 22.74 40.08
C GLY A 349 -23.08 23.55 40.40
N TYR A 350 -22.29 23.91 39.38
CA TYR A 350 -21.11 24.77 39.51
C TYR A 350 -21.36 26.14 38.87
N THR A 351 -20.81 27.19 39.49
CA THR A 351 -20.82 28.55 38.96
C THR A 351 -19.41 29.13 39.03
N ASN A 352 -18.86 29.60 37.90
CA ASN A 352 -17.65 30.42 37.87
C ASN A 352 -17.60 31.29 36.60
N ASP A 353 -16.69 32.26 36.58
CA ASP A 353 -16.43 33.17 35.47
C ASP A 353 -15.06 32.94 34.80
N ALA A 354 -14.40 31.84 35.12
CA ALA A 354 -13.06 31.52 34.65
C ALA A 354 -13.12 30.72 33.35
N TRP A 355 -12.35 31.16 32.36
CA TRP A 355 -12.27 30.54 31.04
C TRP A 355 -10.83 30.27 30.66
N SER A 356 -10.58 29.07 30.15
CA SER A 356 -9.28 28.58 29.70
C SER A 356 -9.20 28.60 28.17
N LYS A 357 -8.11 29.15 27.64
CA LYS A 357 -7.75 29.07 26.23
C LYS A 357 -6.92 27.80 26.00
N LEU A 358 -7.36 26.96 25.07
CA LEU A 358 -6.70 25.72 24.72
C LEU A 358 -5.63 25.93 23.63
N THR A 359 -4.78 24.93 23.39
CA THR A 359 -3.71 24.99 22.38
C THR A 359 -4.21 25.13 20.95
N ASP A 360 -5.44 24.69 20.66
CA ASP A 360 -6.12 24.91 19.37
C ASP A 360 -6.69 26.33 19.21
N GLY A 361 -6.55 27.18 20.25
CA GLY A 361 -7.05 28.55 20.29
C GLY A 361 -8.49 28.70 20.76
N SER A 362 -9.22 27.61 20.97
CA SER A 362 -10.59 27.60 21.48
C SER A 362 -10.64 27.93 22.97
N TRP A 363 -11.83 28.31 23.45
CA TRP A 363 -12.10 28.66 24.83
C TRP A 363 -13.07 27.66 25.46
N MET A 364 -12.77 27.21 26.68
CA MET A 364 -13.70 26.44 27.48
C MET A 364 -13.86 27.05 28.87
N THR A 365 -15.04 26.93 29.44
CA THR A 365 -15.27 27.32 30.85
C THR A 365 -14.57 26.34 31.78
N ASN A 366 -13.93 26.87 32.82
CA ASN A 366 -13.20 26.08 33.81
C ASN A 366 -14.12 25.19 34.66
N ILE A 367 -15.45 25.41 34.63
CA ILE A 367 -16.38 24.52 35.36
C ILE A 367 -16.21 23.05 34.96
N TYR A 368 -15.80 22.76 33.73
CA TYR A 368 -15.62 21.39 33.23
C TYR A 368 -14.18 20.85 33.36
N ILE A 369 -13.25 21.64 33.91
CA ILE A 369 -11.86 21.23 34.14
C ILE A 369 -11.71 20.81 35.60
N LYS A 370 -11.09 19.66 35.85
CA LYS A 370 -10.79 19.19 37.22
C LYS A 370 -9.75 20.11 37.85
N GLY A 371 -10.13 20.74 38.96
CA GLY A 371 -9.25 21.63 39.71
C GLY A 371 -10.03 22.75 40.42
N PRO A 372 -9.32 23.73 40.99
CA PRO A 372 -9.92 24.98 41.43
C PRO A 372 -10.57 25.75 40.26
N ALA A 373 -11.50 26.65 40.57
CA ALA A 373 -12.15 27.50 39.57
C ALA A 373 -11.13 28.30 38.73
N TRP A 374 -10.07 28.76 39.37
CA TRP A 374 -8.90 29.36 38.73
C TRP A 374 -7.73 28.38 38.78
N LEU A 375 -7.26 27.90 37.63
CA LEU A 375 -6.30 26.80 37.55
C LEU A 375 -4.91 27.22 38.01
N ASP A 376 -4.31 26.41 38.89
CA ASP A 376 -2.99 26.72 39.45
C ASP A 376 -1.89 26.65 38.40
N GLY A 377 -1.07 27.70 38.37
CA GLY A 377 0.10 27.79 37.50
C GLY A 377 -0.23 27.87 36.01
N VAL A 378 -1.46 28.23 35.63
CA VAL A 378 -1.82 28.68 34.29
C VAL A 378 -1.69 30.19 34.21
N ALA A 379 -1.04 30.70 33.16
CA ALA A 379 -0.87 32.14 32.97
C ALA A 379 -2.21 32.86 32.74
N THR A 380 -2.30 34.13 33.12
CA THR A 380 -3.46 34.97 32.80
C THR A 380 -3.35 35.47 31.36
N CYS A 381 -4.41 35.27 30.57
CA CYS A 381 -4.63 36.05 29.35
C CYS A 381 -5.18 37.44 29.75
#